data_AF-A0A443AU55-F1
#
_entry.id   AF-A0A443AU55-F1
#
_cell.length_a   1.000
_cell.length_b   1.000
_cell.length_c   1.000
_cell.angle_alpha   90.00
_cell.angle_beta   90.00
_cell.angle_gamma   90.00
#
_symmetry.space_group_name_H-M   'P 1'
#
loop_
_entity.id
_entity.type
_entity.pdbx_description
1 polymer ?
#
loop_
_entity_poly.entity_id
_entity_poly.type
_entity_poly.pdbx_seq_one_letter_code
_entity_poly.pdbx_strand_id
1 'polypeptide(L)'
;MSEGIHRSHPAIVKRLKRAQGHLAAVLSMFEAHRPCVDLAQQLHAVESAISSAKRELIHDHIEHCLTDTAEAGGNSLAELKRLAKYL
;
A
#
# COMPACT_ATOMS: atom_id res chain seq x y z
N MET A 1 4.46 5.37 -23.55
CA MET A 1 4.45 4.16 -22.69
C MET A 1 4.51 4.58 -21.22
N SER A 2 3.43 5.19 -20.74
CA SER A 2 3.20 5.50 -19.32
C SER A 2 1.77 5.10 -19.01
N GLU A 3 1.52 3.80 -18.94
CA GLU A 3 0.30 3.28 -18.33
C GLU A 3 0.42 3.48 -16.81
N GLY A 4 -0.61 4.03 -16.16
CA GLY A 4 -0.79 3.83 -14.71
C GLY A 4 -0.29 4.92 -13.75
N ILE A 5 -0.44 6.22 -14.04
CA ILE A 5 -0.46 7.22 -12.95
C ILE A 5 -1.91 7.43 -12.54
N HIS A 6 -2.36 6.67 -11.53
CA HIS A 6 -3.73 6.80 -11.01
C HIS A 6 -3.86 8.01 -10.08
N ARG A 7 -5.05 8.62 -10.06
CA ARG A 7 -5.37 9.84 -9.28
C ARG A 7 -5.17 9.66 -7.77
N SER A 8 -5.19 8.43 -7.27
CA SER A 8 -5.08 8.11 -5.84
C SER A 8 -3.63 7.91 -5.38
N HIS A 9 -2.65 7.86 -6.30
CA HIS A 9 -1.23 7.76 -5.98
C HIS A 9 -0.75 8.81 -4.96
N PRO A 10 -1.16 10.10 -5.02
CA PRO A 10 -0.78 11.09 -4.01
C PRO A 10 -1.26 10.73 -2.59
N ALA A 11 -2.47 10.16 -2.45
CA ALA A 11 -3.01 9.76 -1.16
C ALA A 11 -2.30 8.52 -0.61
N ILE A 12 -2.02 7.54 -1.47
CA ILE A 12 -1.23 6.35 -1.14
C ILE A 12 0.19 6.75 -0.71
N VAL A 13 0.85 7.63 -1.46
CA VAL A 13 2.17 8.19 -1.12
C VAL A 13 2.12 8.90 0.23
N LYS A 14 1.07 9.67 0.52
CA LYS A 14 0.90 10.32 1.83
C LYS A 14 0.79 9.30 2.96
N ARG A 15 0.07 8.19 2.78
CA ARG A 15 -0.01 7.10 3.77
C ARG A 15 1.36 6.42 3.96
N LEU A 16 2.07 6.12 2.87
CA LEU A 16 3.41 5.53 2.93
C LEU A 16 4.44 6.44 3.62
N LYS A 17 4.39 7.75 3.39
CA LYS A 17 5.23 8.72 4.13
C LYS A 17 4.99 8.70 5.64
N ARG A 18 3.75 8.48 6.08
CA ARG A 18 3.45 8.32 7.52
C ARG A 18 4.03 7.02 8.06
N ALA A 19 3.89 5.91 7.33
CA ALA A 19 4.50 4.63 7.68
C ALA A 19 6.04 4.73 7.76
N GLN A 20 6.67 5.45 6.83
CA GLN A 20 8.11 5.75 6.87
C GLN A 20 8.51 6.49 8.15
N GLY A 21 7.76 7.53 8.54
CA GLY A 21 8.00 8.25 9.79
C GLY A 21 7.84 7.37 11.03
N HIS A 22 6.82 6.52 11.06
CA HIS A 22 6.65 5.54 12.14
C HIS A 22 7.81 4.54 12.20
N LEU A 23 8.26 4.02 11.06
CA LEU A 23 9.40 3.11 11.01
C LEU A 23 10.68 3.77 11.52
N ALA A 24 10.92 5.04 11.18
CA ALA A 24 12.05 5.79 11.72
C ALA A 24 11.98 5.91 13.25
N ALA A 25 10.78 6.12 13.81
CA ALA A 25 10.59 6.13 15.27
C ALA A 25 10.84 4.75 15.90
N VAL A 26 10.42 3.67 15.24
CA VAL A 26 10.71 2.29 15.69
C VAL A 26 12.23 2.05 15.75
N LEU A 27 12.98 2.48 14.73
CA LEU A 27 14.44 2.37 14.74
C LEU A 27 15.06 3.12 15.93
N SER A 28 14.58 4.33 16.22
CA SER A 28 15.01 5.08 17.41
C SER A 28 14.67 4.36 18.72
N MET A 29 13.56 3.61 18.78
CA MET A 29 13.20 2.79 19.94
C MET A 29 14.14 1.59 20.14
N PHE A 30 14.66 1.00 19.06
CA PHE A 30 15.70 -0.03 19.14
C PHE A 30 16.99 0.55 19.71
N GLU A 31 17.43 1.71 19.22
CA GLU A 31 18.61 2.41 19.75
C GLU A 31 18.45 2.77 21.24
N ALA A 32 17.23 3.12 21.65
CA ALA A 32 16.87 3.39 23.04
C ALA A 32 16.63 2.13 23.90
N HIS A 33 16.87 0.93 23.38
CA HIS A 33 16.74 -0.35 24.10
C HIS A 33 15.36 -0.53 24.76
N ARG A 34 14.28 -0.14 24.07
CA ARG A 34 12.91 -0.26 24.55
C ARG A 34 12.47 -1.72 24.72
N PRO A 35 11.45 -2.00 25.57
CA PRO A 35 10.94 -3.36 25.76
C PRO A 35 10.47 -4.00 24.44
N CYS A 36 10.71 -5.30 24.30
CA CYS A 36 10.33 -6.07 23.10
C CYS A 36 8.84 -5.99 22.77
N VAL A 37 7.98 -5.92 23.79
CA VAL A 37 6.52 -5.80 23.61
C VAL A 37 6.16 -4.47 22.94
N ASP A 38 6.76 -3.35 23.39
CA ASP A 38 6.55 -2.04 22.78
C ASP A 38 7.02 -2.03 21.32
N LEU A 39 8.19 -2.60 21.05
CA LEU A 39 8.75 -2.69 19.70
C LEU A 39 7.85 -3.52 18.76
N ALA A 40 7.38 -4.68 19.22
CA ALA A 40 6.47 -5.53 18.46
C ALA A 40 5.15 -4.82 18.14
N GLN A 41 4.60 -4.09 19.11
CA GLN A 41 3.36 -3.32 18.91
C GLN A 41 3.55 -2.21 17.87
N GLN A 42 4.68 -1.49 17.90
CA GLN A 42 4.94 -0.44 16.92
C GLN A 42 5.25 -1.00 15.52
N LEU A 43 5.97 -2.11 15.43
CA LEU A 43 6.18 -2.82 14.16
C LEU A 43 4.87 -3.26 13.53
N HIS A 44 3.94 -3.81 14.34
CA HIS A 44 2.61 -4.18 13.86
C HIS A 44 1.79 -2.98 13.37
N ALA A 45 1.95 -1.81 14.01
CA ALA A 45 1.32 -0.57 13.55
C ALA A 45 1.87 -0.11 12.18
N VAL A 46 3.18 -0.24 11.96
CA VAL A 46 3.82 0.04 10.66
C VAL A 46 3.31 -0.93 9.58
N GLU A 47 3.29 -2.23 9.88
CA GLU A 47 2.77 -3.26 8.98
C GLU A 47 1.32 -2.96 8.58
N SER A 48 0.47 -2.63 9.56
CA SER A 48 -0.94 -2.28 9.33
C SER A 48 -1.10 -1.07 8.41
N ALA A 49 -0.25 -0.04 8.58
CA ALA A 49 -0.27 1.14 7.71
C ALA A 49 0.13 0.80 6.27
N ILE A 50 1.14 -0.04 6.08
CA ILE A 50 1.58 -0.51 4.75
C ILE A 50 0.49 -1.37 4.10
N SER A 51 -0.11 -2.29 4.87
CA SER A 51 -1.21 -3.14 4.40
C SER A 51 -2.42 -2.32 3.95
N SER A 52 -2.77 -1.27 4.69
CA SER A 52 -3.82 -0.32 4.29
C SER A 52 -3.50 0.41 2.99
N ALA A 53 -2.26 0.90 2.82
CA ALA A 53 -1.84 1.57 1.59
C ALA A 53 -1.86 0.63 0.38
N LYS A 54 -1.44 -0.63 0.56
CA LYS A 54 -1.50 -1.69 -0.45
C LYS A 54 -2.93 -2.00 -0.87
N ARG A 55 -3.86 -2.12 0.09
CA ARG A 55 -5.29 -2.35 -0.20
C ARG A 55 -5.87 -1.20 -1.02
N GLU A 56 -5.59 0.04 -0.64
CA GLU A 56 -6.04 1.20 -1.41
C GLU A 56 -5.53 1.15 -2.86
N LEU A 57 -4.24 0.85 -3.06
CA LEU A 57 -3.66 0.73 -4.40
C LEU A 57 -4.38 -0.31 -5.26
N ILE A 58 -4.65 -1.47 -4.67
CA ILE A 58 -5.38 -2.53 -5.37
C ILE A 58 -6.78 -2.04 -5.71
N HIS A 59 -7.53 -1.52 -4.73
CA HIS A 59 -8.91 -1.03 -4.92
C HIS A 59 -9.00 0.03 -6.03
N ASP A 60 -8.12 1.03 -6.01
CA ASP A 60 -8.05 2.10 -7.02
C ASP A 60 -7.84 1.52 -8.43
N HIS A 61 -6.98 0.51 -8.56
CA HIS A 61 -6.77 -0.18 -9.82
C HIS A 61 -7.99 -1.01 -10.25
N ILE A 62 -8.68 -1.71 -9.32
CA ILE A 62 -9.91 -2.44 -9.65
C ILE A 62 -10.97 -1.49 -10.20
N GLU A 63 -11.22 -0.36 -9.53
CA GLU A 63 -12.21 0.63 -9.96
C GLU A 63 -11.89 1.17 -11.36
N HIS A 64 -10.62 1.46 -11.65
CA HIS A 64 -10.19 1.93 -12.95
C HIS A 64 -10.33 0.86 -14.04
N CYS A 65 -9.86 -0.36 -13.78
CA CYS A 65 -9.96 -1.48 -14.72
C CYS A 65 -11.40 -1.82 -15.09
N LEU A 66 -12.33 -1.77 -14.13
CA LEU A 66 -13.75 -2.00 -14.37
C LEU A 66 -14.41 -0.85 -15.17
N THR A 67 -13.89 0.37 -15.05
CA THR A 67 -14.42 1.53 -15.78
C THR A 67 -13.91 1.56 -17.23
N ASP A 68 -12.68 1.12 -17.48
CA ASP A 68 -12.08 1.05 -18.83
C ASP A 68 -12.51 -0.19 -19.65
N THR A 69 -13.07 -1.22 -19.01
CA THR A 69 -13.52 -2.45 -19.68
C THR A 69 -14.71 -2.27 -20.63
N ALA A 70 -15.29 -1.07 -20.73
CA ALA A 70 -16.22 -0.76 -21.83
C ALA A 70 -15.52 -0.74 -23.20
N GLU A 71 -14.21 -0.47 -23.26
CA GLU A 71 -13.45 -0.31 -24.51
C GLU A 71 -12.24 -1.28 -24.63
N ALA A 72 -11.70 -1.79 -23.51
CA ALA A 72 -10.48 -2.62 -23.50
C ALA A 72 -10.75 -4.08 -23.09
N GLY A 73 -10.84 -4.98 -24.08
CA GLY A 73 -11.02 -6.42 -23.86
C GLY A 73 -9.86 -7.11 -23.11
N GLY A 74 -10.14 -8.29 -22.53
CA GLY A 74 -9.21 -9.38 -22.15
C GLY A 74 -8.07 -9.11 -21.16
N ASN A 75 -7.22 -8.11 -21.42
CA ASN A 75 -5.98 -7.82 -20.69
C ASN A 75 -6.22 -7.31 -19.26
N SER A 76 -7.28 -6.52 -19.06
CA SER A 76 -7.61 -5.90 -17.76
C SER A 76 -7.88 -6.97 -16.66
N LEU A 77 -8.48 -8.11 -17.03
CA LEU A 77 -8.73 -9.22 -16.11
C LEU A 77 -7.44 -9.93 -15.68
N ALA A 78 -6.46 -10.05 -16.58
CA ALA A 78 -5.19 -10.71 -16.28
C ALA A 78 -4.34 -9.89 -15.30
N GLU A 79 -4.36 -8.56 -15.43
CA GLU A 79 -3.68 -7.64 -14.53
C GLU A 79 -4.33 -7.63 -13.14
N LEU A 80 -5.66 -7.56 -13.08
CA LEU A 80 -6.42 -7.70 -11.83
C LEU A 80 -6.07 -8.98 -11.07
N LYS A 81 -6.00 -10.13 -11.78
CA LYS A 81 -5.60 -11.42 -11.19
C LYS A 81 -4.17 -11.40 -10.61
N ARG A 82 -3.26 -10.58 -11.15
CA ARG A 82 -1.91 -10.44 -10.62
C ARG A 82 -1.92 -9.62 -9.34
N LEU A 83 -2.67 -8.52 -9.30
CA LEU A 83 -2.77 -7.67 -8.10
C LEU A 83 -3.52 -8.34 -6.96
N ALA A 84 -4.55 -9.13 -7.25
CA ALA A 84 -5.29 -9.90 -6.24
C ALA A 84 -4.41 -10.88 -5.44
N LYS A 85 -3.25 -11.30 -5.96
CA LYS A 85 -2.28 -12.13 -5.23
C LYS A 85 -1.64 -11.42 -4.04
N TYR A 86 -1.71 -10.08 -4.02
CA TYR A 86 -1.12 -9.24 -2.99
C TYR A 86 -2.16 -8.76 -1.98
N LEU A 87 -3.41 -9.24 -2.03
CA LEU A 87 -4.44 -8.91 -1.04
C LEU A 87 -4.18 -9.62 0.30
#